data_AF-A0AAP7LTG3-F1
#
_entry.id   AF-A0AAP7LTG3-F1
#
_cell.length_a   1.000
_cell.length_b   1.000
_cell.length_c   1.000
_cell.angle_alpha   90.00
_cell.angle_beta   90.00
_cell.angle_gamma   90.00
#
_symmetry.space_group_name_H-M   'P 1'
#
loop_
_entity.id
_entity.type
_entity.pdbx_description
1 polymer ?
#
loop_
_entity_poly.entity_id
_entity_poly.type
_entity_poly.pdbx_seq_one_letter_code
_entity_poly.pdbx_strand_id
1 'polypeptide(L)' 'MNEETIKVKYTASFEKTVPFIQRPNEEVNDVLDRIGKDMDKYVNDYLDGTFIEFSEPEVKE' A
#
# COMPACT_ATOMS: atom_id res chain seq x y z
N MET A 1 -26.78 16.16 21.34
CA MET A 1 -25.81 15.06 21.13
C MET A 1 -24.45 15.66 21.32
N ASN A 2 -23.63 15.11 22.21
CA ASN A 2 -22.22 15.47 22.29
C ASN A 2 -21.48 14.49 21.37
N GLU A 3 -20.67 15.02 20.47
CA GLU A 3 -19.80 14.19 19.63
C GLU A 3 -18.63 13.69 20.49
N GLU A 4 -18.52 12.38 20.65
CA GLU A 4 -17.38 11.73 21.28
C GLU A 4 -16.42 11.23 20.18
N THR A 5 -15.13 11.47 20.35
CA THR A 5 -14.09 11.02 19.40
C THR A 5 -13.36 9.80 19.94
N ILE A 6 -13.18 8.77 19.10
CA ILE A 6 -12.40 7.56 19.40
C ILE A 6 -11.24 7.42 18.40
N LYS A 7 -10.08 6.97 18.89
CA LYS A 7 -8.92 6.65 18.04
C LYS A 7 -8.98 5.17 17.66
N VAL A 8 -8.96 4.88 16.36
CA VAL A 8 -8.91 3.51 15.84
C VAL A 8 -7.64 3.30 15.02
N LYS A 9 -7.11 2.08 15.06
CA LYS A 9 -6.02 1.60 14.21
C LYS A 9 -6.56 0.44 13.37
N TYR A 10 -6.31 0.49 12.08
CA TYR A 10 -6.61 -0.61 11.16
C TYR A 10 -5.53 -0.65 10.08
N THR A 11 -5.43 -1.78 9.38
CA THR A 11 -4.63 -1.92 8.17
C THR A 11 -5.54 -1.99 6.96
N ALA A 12 -5.06 -1.52 5.82
CA ALA A 12 -5.79 -1.49 4.57
C ALA A 12 -4.95 -2.15 3.48
N SER A 13 -5.57 -3.04 2.71
CA SER A 13 -4.93 -3.74 1.60
C SER A 13 -5.39 -3.14 0.28
N PHE A 14 -4.43 -2.84 -0.60
CA PHE A 14 -4.66 -2.27 -1.92
C PHE A 14 -3.91 -3.08 -2.96
N GLU A 15 -4.47 -3.15 -4.17
CA GLU A 15 -3.79 -3.71 -5.33
C GLU A 15 -3.74 -2.67 -6.45
N LYS A 16 -2.57 -2.56 -7.09
CA LYS A 16 -2.35 -1.65 -8.20
C LYS A 16 -1.60 -2.36 -9.32
N THR A 17 -2.13 -2.26 -10.53
CA THR A 17 -1.36 -2.61 -11.73
C THR A 17 -0.41 -1.47 -12.07
N VAL A 18 0.89 -1.76 -12.08
CA VAL A 18 1.92 -0.77 -12.42
C VAL A 18 2.57 -1.10 -13.76
N PRO A 19 2.79 -0.11 -14.64
CA PRO A 19 3.58 -0.32 -15.84
C PRO A 19 5.03 -0.56 -15.44
N PHE A 20 5.62 -1.66 -15.90
CA PHE A 20 7.06 -1.88 -15.74
C PHE A 20 7.68 -2.34 -17.06
N ILE A 21 8.92 -1.92 -17.27
CA ILE A 21 9.76 -2.38 -18.37
C ILE A 21 10.78 -3.34 -17.76
N GLN A 22 10.70 -4.61 -18.14
CA GLN A 22 11.73 -5.59 -17.79
C GLN A 22 12.95 -5.37 -18.68
N ARG A 23 14.12 -5.22 -18.07
CA ARG A 23 15.38 -5.09 -18.82
C ARG A 23 15.84 -6.47 -19.33
N PRO A 24 16.65 -6.53 -20.40
CA PRO A 24 17.23 -7.79 -20.85
C PRO A 24 18.04 -8.45 -19.72
N ASN A 25 17.77 -9.72 -19.45
CA ASN A 25 18.38 -10.52 -18.37
C ASN A 25 18.05 -10.06 -16.93
N GLU A 26 17.02 -9.24 -16.71
CA GLU A 26 16.55 -8.87 -15.37
C GLU A 26 15.67 -10.00 -14.81
N GLU A 27 16.01 -10.51 -13.62
CA GLU A 27 15.19 -11.50 -12.95
C GLU A 27 13.93 -10.84 -12.35
N VAL A 28 12.88 -11.63 -12.14
CA VAL A 28 11.63 -11.13 -11.53
C VAL A 28 11.90 -10.54 -10.14
N ASN A 29 12.82 -11.12 -9.38
CA ASN A 29 13.21 -10.60 -8.06
C ASN A 29 13.83 -9.20 -8.15
N ASP A 30 14.65 -8.92 -9.16
CA ASP A 30 15.24 -7.58 -9.38
C ASP A 30 14.15 -6.55 -9.71
N VAL A 31 13.11 -6.95 -10.46
CA VAL A 31 11.95 -6.11 -10.75
C VAL A 31 11.19 -5.77 -9.47
N LEU A 32 10.94 -6.78 -8.62
CA LEU A 32 10.24 -6.59 -7.34
C LEU A 32 11.03 -5.68 -6.40
N ASP A 33 12.34 -5.86 -6.29
CA ASP A 33 13.21 -5.00 -5.48
C ASP A 33 13.18 -3.54 -5.96
N ARG A 34 13.15 -3.32 -7.28
CA ARG A 34 13.06 -1.97 -7.86
C ARG A 34 11.70 -1.34 -7.58
N ILE A 35 10.61 -2.10 -7.70
CA ILE A 35 9.26 -1.62 -7.38
C ILE A 35 9.18 -1.28 -5.89
N GLY A 36 9.71 -2.13 -5.00
CA GLY A 36 9.74 -1.86 -3.56
C GLY A 36 10.47 -0.56 -3.23
N LYS A 37 11.64 -0.31 -3.85
CA LYS A 37 12.37 0.96 -3.67
C LYS A 37 11.60 2.18 -4.19
N ASP A 38 10.84 2.02 -5.27
CA ASP A 38 10.00 3.09 -5.82
C ASP A 38 8.79 3.38 -4.91
N MET A 39 8.15 2.33 -4.38
CA MET A 39 7.08 2.43 -3.38
C MET A 39 7.53 3.16 -2.12
N ASP A 40 8.70 2.82 -1.58
CA ASP A 40 9.24 3.49 -0.40
C ASP A 40 9.47 5.00 -0.64
N LYS A 41 9.83 5.37 -1.88
CA LYS A 41 10.11 6.76 -2.26
C LYS A 41 8.84 7.55 -2.58
N TYR A 42 7.85 6.91 -3.19
CA TYR A 42 6.63 7.54 -3.73
C TYR A 42 5.38 6.87 -3.20
N VAL A 43 5.32 6.62 -1.88
CA VAL A 43 4.26 5.82 -1.25
C VAL A 43 2.85 6.26 -1.63
N ASN A 44 2.61 7.58 -1.74
CA ASN A 44 1.29 8.12 -2.09
C ASN A 44 0.85 7.76 -3.51
N ASP A 45 1.78 7.58 -4.44
CA ASP A 45 1.50 7.17 -5.82
C ASP A 45 1.10 5.69 -5.90
N TYR A 46 1.22 4.93 -4.81
CA TYR A 46 0.82 3.53 -4.72
C TYR A 46 -0.44 3.32 -3.85
N LEU A 47 -0.87 4.36 -3.12
CA LEU A 47 -2.08 4.33 -2.28
C LEU A 47 -3.37 4.66 -3.05
N ASP A 48 -3.28 5.04 -4.32
CA ASP A 48 -4.41 5.25 -5.24
C ASP A 48 -4.89 3.94 -5.90
N GLY A 49 -4.41 2.79 -5.43
CA GLY A 49 -4.80 1.47 -5.92
C GLY A 49 -6.26 1.12 -5.64
N THR A 50 -6.71 0.01 -6.23
CA THR A 50 -8.03 -0.53 -5.93
C THR A 50 -8.02 -1.08 -4.51
N PHE A 51 -8.93 -0.57 -3.67
CA PHE A 51 -9.14 -1.07 -2.33
C PHE A 51 -9.60 -2.54 -2.37
N ILE A 52 -9.02 -3.38 -1.52
CA ILE A 52 -9.42 -4.78 -1.35
C ILE A 52 -10.22 -4.94 -0.06
N GLU A 53 -9.60 -4.68 1.08
CA GLU A 53 -10.20 -4.90 2.39
C GLU A 53 -9.51 -4.10 3.51
N PHE A 54 -10.19 -4.01 4.66
CA PHE A 54 -9.63 -3.54 5.92
C PHE A 54 -9.50 -4.70 6.92
N SER A 55 -8.54 -4.59 7.82
CA SER A 55 -8.57 -5.37 9.06
C SER A 55 -9.74 -4.93 9.94
N GLU A 56 -10.13 -5.78 10.89
CA GLU A 56 -10.96 -5.31 12.01
C GLU A 56 -10.27 -4.12 12.71
N PRO A 57 -11.01 -3.03 13.03
CA PRO A 57 -10.43 -1.86 13.67
C PRO A 57 -10.17 -2.12 15.16
N GLU A 58 -8.96 -1.80 15.60
CA GLU A 58 -8.56 -1.85 17.00
C GLU A 58 -8.69 -0.47 17.63
N VAL A 59 -9.38 -0.37 18.76
CA VAL A 59 -9.41 0.87 19.56
C VAL A 59 -8.03 1.08 20.17
N LYS A 60 -7.48 2.29 20.01
CA LYS A 60 -6.27 2.70 20.70
C LYS A 60 -6.62 3.62 21.86
N GLU A 61 -6.15 3.23 23.05
CA GLU A 61 -6.06 4.10 24.22
C GLU A 61 -5.11 5.29 23.97
#